data_AF-A0A355CBY1-F1
#
_entry.id   AF-A0A355CBY1-F1
#
_cell.length_a   1.000
_cell.length_b   1.000
_cell.length_c   1.000
_cell.angle_alpha   90.00
_cell.angle_beta   90.00
_cell.angle_gamma   90.00
#
_symmetry.space_group_name_H-M   'P 1'
#
loop_
_entity.id
_entity.type
_entity.pdbx_description
1 polymer ?
#
loop_
_entity_poly.entity_id
_entity_poly.type
_entity_poly.pdbx_seq_one_letter_code
_entity_poly.pdbx_strand_id
1 'polypeptide(L)'
;MEISNKKLSTDAFFAERKEVLGHWHTGKGVDFDEAVAYQRSIPREKRFGLKMAQAAEQYVTLIQPRAGVALYEEHIELLRFLESEGEADLLPTTVDSYTRLNRYNEAETGI
;
A
#
# COMPACT_ATOMS: atom_id res chain seq x y z
N MET A 1 -8.73 -16.82 16.67
CA MET A 1 -8.79 -17.67 15.46
C MET A 1 -7.77 -18.79 15.58
N GLU A 2 -8.13 -20.05 15.34
CA GLU A 2 -7.14 -21.14 15.23
C GLU A 2 -6.34 -21.00 13.93
N ILE A 3 -5.02 -21.15 14.01
CA ILE A 3 -4.14 -21.02 12.86
C ILE A 3 -4.16 -22.33 12.07
N SER A 4 -4.58 -22.25 10.81
CA SER A 4 -4.51 -23.38 9.87
C SER A 4 -4.22 -22.91 8.46
N ASN A 5 -3.61 -23.77 7.64
CA ASN A 5 -3.41 -23.49 6.22
C ASN A 5 -4.70 -23.76 5.42
N LYS A 6 -5.73 -22.97 5.69
CA LYS A 6 -7.02 -23.03 5.00
C LYS A 6 -7.48 -21.60 4.70
N LYS A 7 -8.08 -21.41 3.53
CA LYS A 7 -8.71 -20.15 3.16
C LYS A 7 -9.86 -19.85 4.12
N LEU A 8 -9.91 -18.62 4.64
CA LEU A 8 -11.04 -18.16 5.45
C LEU A 8 -12.34 -18.22 4.63
N SER A 9 -13.45 -18.53 5.31
CA SER A 9 -14.77 -18.31 4.74
C SER A 9 -14.99 -16.82 4.52
N THR A 10 -15.86 -16.48 3.57
CA THR A 10 -16.25 -15.10 3.30
C THR A 10 -16.78 -14.42 4.58
N ASP A 11 -17.64 -15.11 5.33
CA ASP A 11 -18.22 -14.58 6.57
C ASP A 11 -17.15 -14.30 7.64
N ALA A 12 -16.19 -15.22 7.84
CA ALA A 12 -15.10 -15.01 8.78
C ALA A 12 -14.22 -13.83 8.36
N PHE A 13 -13.90 -13.71 7.07
CA PHE A 13 -13.13 -12.59 6.54
C PHE A 13 -13.85 -11.24 6.76
N PHE A 14 -15.15 -11.15 6.48
CA PHE A 14 -15.90 -9.91 6.68
C PHE A 14 -16.12 -9.57 8.17
N ALA A 15 -16.23 -10.58 9.04
CA ALA A 15 -16.26 -10.37 10.49
C ALA A 15 -14.96 -9.73 10.99
N GLU A 16 -13.80 -10.28 10.62
CA GLU A 16 -12.48 -9.74 10.96
C GLU A 16 -12.27 -8.33 10.38
N ARG A 17 -12.69 -8.09 9.13
CA ARG A 17 -12.61 -6.75 8.51
C ARG A 17 -13.36 -5.70 9.32
N LYS A 18 -14.54 -6.04 9.84
CA LYS A 18 -15.35 -5.12 10.65
C LYS A 18 -14.62 -4.70 11.92
N GLU A 19 -13.91 -5.62 12.56
CA GLU A 19 -13.08 -5.34 13.74
C GLU A 19 -11.87 -4.48 13.38
N VAL A 20 -11.10 -4.89 12.37
CA VAL A 20 -9.87 -4.20 11.93
C VAL A 20 -10.13 -2.75 11.52
N LEU A 21 -11.22 -2.48 10.80
CA LEU A 21 -11.59 -1.11 10.39
C LEU A 21 -11.99 -0.22 11.58
N GLY A 22 -12.23 -0.80 12.76
CA GLY A 22 -12.46 -0.07 14.01
C GLY A 22 -11.19 0.38 14.73
N HIS A 23 -10.00 -0.09 14.34
CA HIS A 23 -8.75 0.20 15.07
C HIS A 23 -8.26 1.66 14.96
N TRP A 24 -8.65 2.37 13.89
CA TRP A 24 -8.32 3.79 13.72
C TRP A 24 -9.42 4.53 12.98
N HIS A 25 -9.58 5.83 13.25
CA HIS A 25 -10.71 6.60 12.75
C HIS A 25 -10.80 6.65 11.21
N THR A 26 -9.66 6.56 10.51
CA THR A 26 -9.60 6.51 9.03
C THR A 26 -10.18 5.24 8.44
N GLY A 27 -10.33 4.16 9.23
CA GLY A 27 -11.00 2.93 8.78
C GLY A 27 -12.45 3.16 8.37
N LYS A 28 -13.09 4.23 8.86
CA LYS A 28 -14.43 4.68 8.43
C LYS A 28 -14.50 5.09 6.95
N GLY A 29 -13.36 5.46 6.36
CA GLY A 29 -13.28 5.85 4.95
C GLY A 29 -13.11 4.68 3.98
N VAL A 30 -13.06 3.43 4.45
CA VAL A 30 -12.82 2.26 3.61
C VAL A 30 -14.14 1.63 3.15
N ASP A 31 -14.52 1.90 1.91
CA ASP A 31 -15.61 1.22 1.20
C ASP A 31 -15.04 0.19 0.23
N PHE A 32 -15.54 -1.05 0.28
CA PHE A 32 -14.99 -2.14 -0.55
C PHE A 32 -15.38 -2.00 -2.02
N ASP A 33 -16.63 -1.66 -2.31
CA ASP A 33 -17.13 -1.59 -3.69
C ASP A 33 -16.54 -0.38 -4.41
N GLU A 34 -16.43 0.75 -3.70
CA GLU A 34 -15.71 1.94 -4.19
C GLU A 34 -14.24 1.62 -4.44
N ALA A 35 -13.54 0.99 -3.50
CA ALA A 35 -12.14 0.63 -3.66
C ALA A 35 -11.92 -0.32 -4.84
N VAL A 36 -12.82 -1.27 -5.09
CA VAL A 36 -12.76 -2.14 -6.27
C VAL A 36 -12.94 -1.33 -7.56
N ALA A 37 -13.87 -0.38 -7.59
CA ALA A 37 -14.06 0.51 -8.74
C ALA A 37 -12.82 1.39 -9.00
N TYR A 38 -12.27 2.01 -7.96
CA TYR A 38 -11.05 2.80 -8.04
C TYR A 38 -9.85 1.95 -8.51
N GLN A 39 -9.67 0.75 -7.97
CA GLN A 39 -8.62 -0.15 -8.41
C GLN A 39 -8.77 -0.56 -9.88
N ARG A 40 -10.00 -0.62 -10.41
CA ARG A 40 -10.24 -0.88 -11.85
C ARG A 40 -9.93 0.33 -12.73
N SER A 41 -10.12 1.56 -12.24
CA SER A 41 -9.82 2.77 -13.01
C SER A 41 -8.33 3.10 -13.12
N ILE A 42 -7.48 2.53 -12.26
CA ILE A 42 -6.02 2.74 -12.34
C ILE A 42 -5.46 2.21 -13.67
N PRO A 43 -4.71 3.04 -14.43
CA PRO A 43 -4.06 2.66 -15.68
C PRO A 43 -3.15 1.44 -15.54
N ARG A 44 -3.01 0.66 -16.62
CA ARG A 44 -2.29 -0.63 -16.58
C ARG A 44 -0.81 -0.48 -16.27
N GLU A 45 -0.19 0.58 -16.78
CA GLU A 45 1.20 0.98 -16.57
C GLU A 45 1.50 1.29 -15.09
N LYS A 46 0.48 1.66 -14.30
CA LYS A 46 0.60 1.89 -12.86
C LYS A 46 0.31 0.65 -12.02
N ARG A 47 0.08 -0.52 -12.64
CA ARG A 47 -0.19 -1.78 -11.92
C ARG A 47 1.09 -2.55 -11.69
N PHE A 48 1.52 -2.56 -10.44
CA PHE A 48 2.74 -3.24 -9.99
C PHE A 48 2.85 -4.69 -10.50
N GLY A 49 1.80 -5.50 -10.32
CA GLY A 49 1.81 -6.91 -10.73
C GLY A 49 1.97 -7.12 -12.24
N LEU A 50 1.45 -6.22 -13.08
CA LEU A 50 1.62 -6.30 -14.53
C LEU A 50 3.04 -5.93 -14.95
N LYS A 51 3.60 -4.85 -14.40
CA LYS A 51 4.99 -4.43 -14.66
C LYS A 51 5.98 -5.52 -14.24
N MET A 52 5.76 -6.16 -13.10
CA MET A 52 6.57 -7.30 -12.64
C MET A 52 6.48 -8.51 -13.58
N ALA A 53 5.27 -8.88 -14.02
CA ALA A 53 5.08 -10.00 -14.95
C ALA A 53 5.78 -9.73 -16.30
N GLN A 54 5.64 -8.52 -16.84
CA GLN A 54 6.31 -8.10 -18.08
C GLN A 54 7.83 -8.14 -17.95
N ALA A 55 8.39 -7.64 -16.85
CA ALA A 55 9.83 -7.66 -16.61
C ALA A 55 10.37 -9.10 -16.53
N ALA A 56 9.62 -10.02 -15.91
CA ALA A 56 9.97 -11.43 -15.86
C ALA A 56 9.94 -12.09 -17.25
N GLU A 57 8.92 -11.81 -18.07
CA GLU A 57 8.83 -12.30 -19.46
C GLU A 57 9.96 -11.75 -20.35
N GLN A 58 10.39 -10.51 -20.10
CA GLN A 58 11.42 -9.82 -20.88
C GLN A 58 12.84 -10.02 -20.34
N TYR A 59 13.00 -10.75 -19.24
CA TYR A 59 14.29 -10.91 -18.53
C TYR A 59 14.95 -9.57 -18.17
N VAL A 60 14.15 -8.59 -17.76
CA VAL A 60 14.59 -7.26 -17.33
C VAL A 60 14.61 -7.18 -15.82
N THR A 61 15.72 -6.69 -15.26
CA THR A 61 15.81 -6.33 -13.84
C THR A 61 15.23 -4.94 -13.62
N LEU A 62 14.25 -4.82 -12.72
CA LEU A 62 13.66 -3.53 -12.34
C LEU A 62 14.39 -2.90 -11.16
N ILE A 63 14.42 -1.57 -11.12
CA ILE A 63 15.00 -0.78 -10.02
C ILE A 63 13.88 -0.29 -9.09
N GLN A 64 13.98 -0.63 -7.80
CA GLN A 64 13.04 -0.16 -6.77
C GLN A 64 13.82 0.39 -5.55
N PRO A 65 13.77 1.70 -5.28
CA PRO A 65 14.39 2.29 -4.09
C PRO A 65 13.57 2.02 -2.81
N ARG A 66 14.08 2.52 -1.68
CA ARG A 66 13.31 2.71 -0.44
C ARG A 66 13.21 4.21 -0.15
N ALA A 67 12.00 4.69 0.10
CA ALA A 67 11.74 6.10 0.37
C ALA A 67 10.46 6.29 1.20
N GLY A 68 10.46 7.29 2.09
CA GLY A 68 9.35 7.62 2.99
C GLY A 68 9.69 8.81 3.88
N VAL A 69 8.78 9.78 3.97
CA VAL A 69 8.82 10.95 4.87
C VAL A 69 7.40 11.18 5.41
N ALA A 70 7.26 11.91 6.52
CA ALA A 70 6.02 11.97 7.29
C ALA A 70 4.88 12.72 6.56
N LEU A 71 5.20 13.86 5.96
CA LEU A 71 4.21 14.75 5.34
C LEU A 71 3.92 14.33 3.90
N TYR A 72 2.65 14.37 3.49
CA TYR A 72 2.21 13.81 2.22
C TYR A 72 2.70 14.61 1.00
N GLU A 73 2.86 15.93 1.12
CA GLU A 73 3.33 16.79 0.01
C GLU A 73 4.80 16.51 -0.28
N GLU A 74 5.64 16.50 0.76
CA GLU A 74 7.06 16.15 0.70
C GLU A 74 7.24 14.69 0.29
N HIS A 75 6.33 13.79 0.69
CA HIS A 75 6.36 12.40 0.23
C HIS A 75 6.09 12.31 -1.28
N ILE A 76 5.11 13.05 -1.79
CA ILE A 76 4.83 13.11 -3.23
C ILE A 76 6.01 13.71 -4.00
N GLU A 77 6.61 14.79 -3.49
CA GLU A 77 7.80 15.42 -4.09
C GLU A 77 8.97 14.43 -4.16
N LEU A 78 9.26 13.75 -3.06
CA LEU A 78 10.29 12.72 -2.98
C LEU A 78 10.06 11.60 -4.00
N LEU A 79 8.84 11.07 -4.11
CA LEU A 79 8.54 9.99 -5.05
C LEU A 79 8.63 10.43 -6.50
N ARG A 80 8.20 11.67 -6.82
CA ARG A 80 8.35 12.24 -8.16
C ARG A 80 9.82 12.40 -8.54
N PHE A 81 10.67 12.86 -7.61
CA PHE A 81 12.11 12.97 -7.86
C PHE A 81 12.73 11.60 -8.13
N LEU A 82 12.36 10.56 -7.37
CA LEU A 82 12.85 9.20 -7.60
C LEU A 82 12.35 8.59 -8.91
N GLU A 83 11.15 8.95 -9.34
CA GLU A 83 10.60 8.56 -10.65
C GLU A 83 11.35 9.25 -11.80
N SER A 84 11.55 10.58 -11.73
CA SER A 84 12.09 11.37 -12.85
C SER A 84 13.61 11.40 -12.91
N GLU A 85 14.28 11.64 -11.79
CA GLU A 85 15.74 11.79 -11.70
C GLU A 85 16.42 10.49 -11.26
N GLY A 86 15.73 9.71 -10.42
CA GLY A 86 16.21 8.41 -9.95
C GLY A 86 15.95 7.25 -10.90
N GLU A 87 15.17 7.49 -11.97
CA GLU A 87 14.79 6.51 -12.99
C GLU A 87 14.18 5.22 -12.41
N ALA A 88 13.47 5.33 -11.28
CA ALA A 88 12.88 4.18 -10.62
C ALA A 88 11.78 3.53 -11.48
N ASP A 89 11.88 2.22 -11.71
CA ASP A 89 10.83 1.44 -12.38
C ASP A 89 9.58 1.26 -11.52
N LEU A 90 9.77 1.26 -10.20
CA LEU A 90 8.76 0.97 -9.19
C LEU A 90 8.95 1.93 -8.01
N LEU A 91 7.86 2.55 -7.56
CA LEU A 91 7.90 3.49 -6.43
C LEU A 91 7.51 2.82 -5.10
N PRO A 92 8.22 3.10 -4.00
CA PRO A 92 7.87 2.61 -2.67
C PRO A 92 7.01 3.62 -1.89
N THR A 93 6.38 3.14 -0.82
CA THR A 93 6.00 3.97 0.32
C THR A 93 6.48 3.24 1.57
N THR A 94 7.62 3.69 2.12
CA THR A 94 8.20 3.06 3.31
C THR A 94 7.49 3.58 4.55
N VAL A 95 6.70 2.72 5.18
CA VAL A 95 5.93 3.02 6.39
C VAL A 95 6.86 3.26 7.58
N ASP A 96 6.56 4.26 8.40
CA ASP A 96 7.33 4.63 9.60
C ASP A 96 7.28 3.54 10.68
N SER A 97 8.17 3.61 11.67
CA SER A 97 8.26 2.60 12.72
C SER A 97 7.07 2.57 13.69
N TYR A 98 6.40 3.70 13.92
CA TYR A 98 5.22 3.75 14.79
C TYR A 98 4.03 3.05 14.14
N THR A 99 3.77 3.32 12.86
CA THR A 99 2.70 2.64 12.11
C THR A 99 2.92 1.12 12.05
N ARG A 100 4.17 0.65 11.94
CA ARG A 100 4.52 -0.79 12.01
C ARG A 100 4.16 -1.46 13.34
N LEU A 101 4.08 -0.67 14.41
CA LEU A 101 3.73 -1.11 15.77
C LEU A 101 2.30 -0.73 16.16
N ASN A 102 1.48 -0.28 15.20
CA ASN A 102 0.11 0.18 15.43
C ASN A 102 0.01 1.39 16.40
N ARG A 103 1.07 2.21 16.46
CA ARG A 103 1.22 3.37 17.35
C ARG A 103 0.83 4.67 16.63
N TYR A 104 -0.42 4.74 16.15
CA TYR A 104 -0.88 5.83 15.28
C TYR A 104 -0.90 7.21 15.96
N ASN A 105 -1.08 7.27 17.28
CA ASN A 105 -0.98 8.53 18.03
C ASN A 105 0.45 9.12 17.99
N GLU A 106 1.50 8.29 18.06
CA GLU A 106 2.87 8.77 17.89
C GLU A 106 3.20 9.14 16.45
N ALA A 107 2.64 8.42 15.48
CA ALA A 107 2.73 8.81 14.08
C ALA A 107 2.13 10.21 13.86
N GLU A 108 0.93 10.47 14.43
CA GLU A 108 0.28 11.79 14.36
C GLU A 108 1.06 12.88 15.12
N THR A 109 1.71 12.55 16.24
CA THR A 109 2.58 13.50 16.95
C THR A 109 3.85 13.84 16.15
N GLY A 110 4.29 12.95 15.26
CA GLY A 110 5.48 13.11 14.42
C GLY A 110 5.22 13.78 13.07
N ILE A 111 3.96 14.10 12.77
CA ILE A 111 3.51 14.90 11.61
C ILE A 111 3.47 16.38 12.03
#